data_AF-A0A940V053-F1
#
_entry.id   AF-A0A940V053-F1
#
_cell.length_a   1.000
_cell.length_b   1.000
_cell.length_c   1.000
_cell.angle_alpha   90.00
_cell.angle_beta   90.00
_cell.angle_gamma   90.00
#
_symmetry.space_group_name_H-M   'P 1'
#
loop_
_entity.id
_entity.type
_entity.pdbx_description
1 polymer ?
#
loop_
_entity_poly.entity_id
_entity_poly.type
_entity_poly.pdbx_seq_one_letter_code
_entity_poly.pdbx_strand_id
1 'polypeptide(L)'
;MEYILIIVAVMVVIVILSKVSEVKNRKQLRSRLKREWGDTPEEEYSSDKLEYLKSYYLSVQDTHLDVDDITWNDLDMDEIYMEMNNTQSSIGEEYLYSLLRKPCFSEEELKERNRLMKFFDEKEEARLDLQMRLHEMGKLRSISVYEYINRLEAQASQSNLIHYLLDLGLLSSIALVFVIPGLGGIGIFAFAITNIFHYYSCKAKIENYITVFSYLFRLLDSTKSILHLDIPELSRYTDRLREDLKYFSKIKRGSFILAPKSANGNILDSILDYFRMLFHLDLIKYNSMLNFFKKNRKVLNRIYENIGYLDSMIAAASFRKQIAYYCEPELTRSEKPFLSA
;
A
#
# COMPACT_ATOMS: atom_id res chain seq x y z
N MET A 1 42.28 3.55 13.11
CA MET A 1 42.26 3.33 11.64
C MET A 1 41.81 1.92 11.29
N GLU A 2 42.37 0.87 11.90
CA GLU A 2 41.98 -0.53 11.66
C GLU A 2 40.49 -0.83 11.92
N TYR A 3 39.93 -0.38 13.06
CA TYR A 3 38.50 -0.56 13.36
C TYR A 3 37.57 0.11 12.34
N ILE A 4 37.97 1.26 11.79
CA ILE A 4 37.19 1.97 10.77
C ILE A 4 37.18 1.16 9.47
N LEU A 5 38.33 0.60 9.08
CA LEU A 5 38.44 -0.26 7.89
C LEU A 5 37.59 -1.53 8.01
N ILE A 6 37.56 -2.15 9.19
CA ILE A 6 36.72 -3.32 9.47
C ILE A 6 35.23 -2.95 9.37
N ILE A 7 34.79 -1.84 9.96
CA ILE A 7 33.40 -1.37 9.88
C ILE A 7 32.99 -1.13 8.43
N VAL A 8 33.85 -0.46 7.64
CA VAL A 8 33.59 -0.20 6.22
C VAL A 8 33.50 -1.51 5.43
N ALA A 9 34.40 -2.47 5.67
CA ALA A 9 34.37 -3.77 5.01
C ALA A 9 33.06 -4.53 5.32
N VAL A 10 32.63 -4.54 6.59
CA VAL A 10 31.37 -5.15 7.01
C VAL A 10 30.16 -4.46 6.35
N MET A 11 30.13 -3.13 6.30
CA MET A 11 29.07 -2.38 5.62
C MET A 11 29.00 -2.73 4.13
N VAL A 12 30.15 -2.85 3.45
CA VAL A 12 30.20 -3.25 2.03
C VAL A 12 29.66 -4.66 1.83
N VAL A 13 30.05 -5.62 2.67
CA VAL A 13 29.53 -7.00 2.60
C VAL A 13 28.01 -7.02 2.81
N ILE A 14 27.48 -6.27 3.78
CA ILE A 14 26.04 -6.18 4.03
C ILE A 14 25.31 -5.61 2.82
N VAL A 15 25.84 -4.55 2.19
CA VAL A 15 25.24 -3.96 0.98
C VAL A 15 25.24 -4.96 -0.19
N ILE A 16 26.30 -5.73 -0.36
CA ILE A 16 26.37 -6.79 -1.38
C ILE A 16 25.34 -7.88 -1.11
N LEU A 17 25.28 -8.40 0.13
CA LEU A 17 24.31 -9.43 0.52
C LEU A 17 22.86 -8.96 0.35
N SER A 18 22.58 -7.70 0.70
CA SER A 18 21.27 -7.07 0.51
C SER A 18 20.87 -7.04 -0.98
N LYS A 19 21.78 -6.61 -1.87
CA LYS A 19 21.54 -6.62 -3.33
C LYS A 19 21.35 -8.02 -3.90
N VAL A 20 22.16 -8.99 -3.46
CA VAL A 20 22.03 -10.40 -3.90
C VAL A 20 20.68 -10.97 -3.45
N SER A 21 20.27 -10.69 -2.22
CA SER A 21 18.97 -11.09 -1.67
C SER A 21 17.81 -10.46 -2.47
N GLU A 22 17.89 -9.17 -2.78
CA GLU A 22 16.89 -8.47 -3.60
C GLU A 22 16.72 -9.10 -4.98
N VAL A 23 17.83 -9.38 -5.68
CA VAL A 23 17.79 -10.04 -7.00
C VAL A 23 17.19 -11.44 -6.90
N LYS A 24 17.56 -12.21 -5.87
CA LYS A 24 17.02 -13.56 -5.64
C LYS A 24 15.51 -13.50 -5.39
N ASN A 25 15.06 -12.63 -4.48
CA ASN A 25 13.65 -12.45 -4.15
C ASN A 25 12.84 -12.03 -5.37
N ARG A 26 13.37 -11.12 -6.20
CA ARG A 26 12.73 -10.67 -7.44
C ARG A 26 12.55 -11.82 -8.45
N LYS A 27 13.56 -12.69 -8.60
CA LYS A 27 13.46 -13.89 -9.46
C LYS A 27 12.45 -14.90 -8.92
N GLN A 28 12.47 -15.15 -7.60
CA GLN A 28 11.53 -16.06 -6.94
C GLN A 28 10.09 -15.55 -7.09
N LEU A 29 9.85 -14.25 -6.88
CA LEU A 29 8.55 -13.63 -7.09
C LEU A 29 8.05 -13.82 -8.52
N ARG A 30 8.87 -13.51 -9.53
CA ARG A 30 8.47 -13.70 -10.94
C ARG A 30 8.12 -15.16 -11.24
N SER A 31 8.90 -16.11 -10.72
CA SER A 31 8.62 -17.54 -10.87
C SER A 31 7.34 -17.95 -10.16
N ARG A 32 7.06 -17.40 -8.99
CA ARG A 32 5.85 -17.65 -8.22
C ARG A 32 4.62 -17.15 -8.98
N LEU A 33 4.65 -15.91 -9.45
CA LEU A 33 3.58 -15.29 -10.25
C LEU A 33 3.28 -16.05 -11.54
N LYS A 34 4.31 -16.62 -12.21
CA LYS A 34 4.11 -17.49 -13.38
C LYS A 34 3.37 -18.77 -13.00
N ARG A 35 3.72 -19.38 -11.87
CA ARG A 35 3.11 -20.63 -11.38
C ARG A 35 1.67 -20.41 -10.92
N GLU A 36 1.40 -19.32 -10.22
CA GLU A 36 0.08 -18.95 -9.68
C GLU A 36 -0.94 -18.56 -10.76
N TRP A 37 -0.51 -18.36 -12.02
CA TRP A 37 -1.41 -17.93 -13.10
C TRP A 37 -2.38 -19.05 -13.50
N GLY A 38 -3.67 -18.82 -13.28
CA GLY A 38 -4.72 -19.82 -13.54
C GLY A 38 -4.76 -20.97 -12.53
N ASP A 39 -4.10 -20.81 -11.39
CA ASP A 39 -4.14 -21.76 -10.28
C ASP A 39 -4.93 -21.16 -9.09
N THR A 40 -5.41 -22.02 -8.19
CA THR A 40 -6.16 -21.59 -7.02
C THR A 40 -5.23 -20.84 -6.03
N PRO A 41 -5.59 -19.63 -5.57
CA PRO A 41 -4.79 -18.89 -4.60
C PRO A 41 -4.61 -19.66 -3.28
N GLU A 42 -3.38 -19.67 -2.75
CA GLU A 42 -3.04 -20.33 -1.47
C GLU A 42 -3.27 -19.41 -0.24
N GLU A 43 -3.79 -18.19 -0.42
CA GLU A 43 -3.90 -17.22 0.67
C GLU A 43 -5.04 -17.55 1.64
N GLU A 44 -4.73 -17.68 2.92
CA GLU A 44 -5.72 -17.88 3.99
C GLU A 44 -6.34 -16.55 4.44
N TYR A 45 -7.65 -16.57 4.68
CA TYR A 45 -8.42 -15.41 5.15
C TYR A 45 -8.99 -15.68 6.54
N SER A 46 -8.55 -14.89 7.52
CA SER A 46 -9.26 -14.75 8.80
C SER A 46 -10.54 -13.95 8.62
N SER A 47 -11.52 -14.14 9.50
CA SER A 47 -12.76 -13.32 9.53
C SER A 47 -12.47 -11.82 9.61
N ASP A 48 -11.49 -11.41 10.42
CA ASP A 48 -11.09 -9.99 10.52
C ASP A 48 -10.58 -9.43 9.19
N LYS A 49 -9.80 -10.24 8.44
CA LYS A 49 -9.30 -9.86 7.12
C LYS A 49 -10.47 -9.63 6.15
N LEU A 50 -11.45 -10.53 6.10
CA LEU A 50 -12.64 -10.37 5.26
C LEU A 50 -13.42 -9.10 5.63
N GLU A 51 -13.54 -8.78 6.92
CA GLU A 51 -14.20 -7.55 7.35
C GLU A 51 -13.45 -6.30 6.88
N TYR A 52 -12.12 -6.28 6.94
CA TYR A 52 -11.34 -5.13 6.47
C TYR A 52 -11.51 -4.87 4.96
N LEU A 53 -11.69 -5.91 4.14
CA LEU A 53 -11.88 -5.78 2.69
C LEU A 53 -13.11 -4.94 2.31
N LYS A 54 -14.14 -4.92 3.17
CA LYS A 54 -15.40 -4.21 2.93
C LYS A 54 -15.24 -2.70 2.93
N SER A 55 -14.16 -2.17 3.52
CA SER A 55 -14.00 -0.74 3.80
C SER A 55 -14.12 0.15 2.57
N TYR A 56 -13.50 -0.25 1.45
CA TYR A 56 -13.65 0.49 0.20
C TYR A 56 -15.07 0.42 -0.33
N TYR A 57 -15.65 -0.79 -0.44
CA TYR A 57 -17.01 -1.02 -0.91
C TYR A 57 -18.04 -0.17 -0.12
N LEU A 58 -18.00 -0.22 1.22
CA LEU A 58 -18.93 0.52 2.08
C LEU A 58 -18.88 2.04 1.87
N SER A 59 -17.76 2.57 1.35
CA SER A 59 -17.64 3.99 1.04
C SER A 59 -18.24 4.42 -0.30
N VAL A 60 -18.51 3.45 -1.18
CA VAL A 60 -19.04 3.65 -2.54
C VAL A 60 -20.32 2.85 -2.81
N GLN A 61 -20.88 2.22 -1.77
CA GLN A 61 -22.05 1.34 -1.89
C GLN A 61 -23.28 2.11 -2.38
N ASP A 62 -24.06 1.44 -3.22
CA ASP A 62 -25.39 1.87 -3.64
C ASP A 62 -26.41 0.93 -2.99
N THR A 63 -27.39 1.50 -2.28
CA THR A 63 -28.35 0.72 -1.48
C THR A 63 -29.37 -0.07 -2.31
N HIS A 64 -29.43 0.14 -3.63
CA HIS A 64 -30.47 -0.46 -4.47
C HIS A 64 -29.94 -1.32 -5.61
N LEU A 65 -28.68 -1.12 -6.02
CA LEU A 65 -28.11 -1.79 -7.19
C LEU A 65 -27.01 -2.81 -6.86
N ASP A 66 -26.48 -2.77 -5.64
CA ASP A 66 -25.39 -3.65 -5.22
C ASP A 66 -25.94 -4.99 -4.70
N VAL A 67 -25.07 -6.01 -4.72
CA VAL A 67 -25.35 -7.32 -4.10
C VAL A 67 -25.35 -7.15 -2.58
N ASP A 68 -26.53 -7.27 -1.97
CA ASP A 68 -26.71 -7.17 -0.53
C ASP A 68 -26.09 -8.36 0.22
N ASP A 69 -25.95 -8.24 1.54
CA ASP A 69 -25.29 -9.27 2.36
C ASP A 69 -26.04 -10.61 2.40
N ILE A 70 -27.37 -10.62 2.24
CA ILE A 70 -28.14 -11.87 2.20
C ILE A 70 -27.79 -12.58 0.89
N THR A 71 -27.92 -11.89 -0.24
CA THR A 71 -27.59 -12.45 -1.55
C THR A 71 -26.10 -12.87 -1.64
N TRP A 72 -25.18 -12.09 -1.07
CA TRP A 72 -23.76 -12.42 -1.04
C TRP A 72 -23.48 -13.73 -0.29
N ASN A 73 -24.12 -13.92 0.86
CA ASN A 73 -23.99 -15.14 1.66
C ASN A 73 -24.68 -16.33 0.98
N ASP A 74 -25.87 -16.15 0.41
CA ASP A 74 -26.61 -17.22 -0.29
C ASP A 74 -25.85 -17.77 -1.51
N LEU A 75 -24.95 -16.98 -2.09
CA LEU A 75 -24.13 -17.32 -3.25
C LEU A 75 -22.70 -17.76 -2.86
N ASP A 76 -22.41 -17.91 -1.57
CA ASP A 76 -21.07 -18.24 -1.05
C ASP A 76 -19.96 -17.35 -1.64
N MET A 77 -20.25 -16.06 -1.80
CA MET A 77 -19.37 -15.12 -2.51
C MET A 77 -18.02 -14.87 -1.82
N ASP A 78 -17.91 -15.15 -0.51
CA ASP A 78 -16.62 -15.15 0.17
C ASP A 78 -15.69 -16.24 -0.39
N GLU A 79 -16.21 -17.44 -0.69
CA GLU A 79 -15.43 -18.52 -1.30
C GLU A 79 -15.01 -18.16 -2.72
N ILE A 80 -15.96 -17.65 -3.52
CA ILE A 80 -15.69 -17.18 -4.89
C ILE A 80 -14.65 -16.05 -4.89
N TYR A 81 -14.74 -15.11 -3.94
CA TYR A 81 -13.74 -14.07 -3.78
C TYR A 81 -12.37 -14.64 -3.47
N MET A 82 -12.27 -15.59 -2.53
CA MET A 82 -11.00 -16.21 -2.16
C MET A 82 -10.36 -16.97 -3.33
N GLU A 83 -11.16 -17.70 -4.11
CA GLU A 83 -10.69 -18.37 -5.33
C GLU A 83 -10.24 -17.38 -6.42
N MET A 84 -10.92 -16.24 -6.56
CA MET A 84 -10.59 -15.24 -7.57
C MET A 84 -9.39 -14.37 -7.18
N ASN A 85 -9.15 -14.18 -5.88
CA ASN A 85 -8.23 -13.15 -5.40
C ASN A 85 -6.74 -13.52 -5.51
N ASN A 86 -6.20 -13.37 -6.72
CA ASN A 86 -4.76 -13.42 -7.00
C ASN A 86 -4.11 -12.02 -7.10
N THR A 87 -4.73 -11.01 -6.47
CA THR A 87 -4.23 -9.62 -6.49
C THR A 87 -2.93 -9.48 -5.71
N GLN A 88 -2.10 -8.51 -6.11
CA GLN A 88 -0.76 -8.33 -5.53
C GLN A 88 -0.68 -7.19 -4.50
N SER A 89 -1.78 -6.49 -4.24
CA SER A 89 -1.84 -5.34 -3.33
C SER A 89 -3.13 -5.29 -2.52
N SER A 90 -3.12 -4.70 -1.31
CA SER A 90 -4.36 -4.53 -0.53
C SER A 90 -5.40 -3.66 -1.22
N ILE A 91 -4.95 -2.75 -2.08
CA ILE A 91 -5.85 -1.95 -2.92
C ILE A 91 -6.57 -2.84 -3.92
N GLY A 92 -5.85 -3.77 -4.57
CA GLY A 92 -6.45 -4.78 -5.43
C GLY A 92 -7.45 -5.66 -4.69
N GLU A 93 -7.12 -6.08 -3.47
CA GLU A 93 -8.02 -6.91 -2.63
C GLU A 93 -9.34 -6.19 -2.32
N GLU A 94 -9.26 -4.96 -1.80
CA GLU A 94 -10.42 -4.12 -1.44
C GLU A 94 -11.23 -3.71 -2.69
N TYR A 95 -10.55 -3.43 -3.82
CA TYR A 95 -11.21 -3.06 -5.07
C TYR A 95 -11.91 -4.25 -5.73
N LEU A 96 -11.28 -5.43 -5.73
CA LEU A 96 -11.89 -6.67 -6.25
C LEU A 96 -13.17 -7.02 -5.49
N TYR A 97 -13.13 -6.91 -4.15
CA TYR A 97 -14.31 -7.15 -3.32
C TYR A 97 -15.45 -6.20 -3.72
N SER A 98 -15.16 -4.91 -3.88
CA SER A 98 -16.13 -3.92 -4.36
C SER A 98 -16.65 -4.21 -5.77
N LEU A 99 -15.79 -4.71 -6.67
CA LEU A 99 -16.17 -5.08 -8.03
C LEU A 99 -17.20 -6.22 -8.04
N LEU A 100 -17.03 -7.23 -7.19
CA LEU A 100 -17.95 -8.37 -7.08
C LEU A 100 -19.30 -7.97 -6.46
N ARG A 101 -19.30 -6.98 -5.56
CA ARG A 101 -20.54 -6.43 -4.98
C ARG A 101 -21.35 -5.59 -5.96
N LYS A 102 -20.74 -5.12 -7.06
CA LYS A 102 -21.32 -4.11 -7.95
C LYS A 102 -21.57 -4.65 -9.37
N PRO A 103 -22.77 -5.18 -9.66
CA PRO A 103 -23.17 -5.54 -11.02
C PRO A 103 -22.96 -4.39 -12.00
N CYS A 104 -22.41 -4.68 -13.18
CA CYS A 104 -22.14 -3.68 -14.21
C CYS A 104 -23.13 -3.83 -15.37
N PHE A 105 -23.87 -2.76 -15.67
CA PHE A 105 -24.82 -2.70 -16.79
C PHE A 105 -24.35 -1.79 -17.93
N SER A 106 -23.07 -1.40 -17.92
CA SER A 106 -22.45 -0.61 -18.98
C SER A 106 -21.74 -1.52 -19.97
N GLU A 107 -22.23 -1.55 -21.21
CA GLU A 107 -21.61 -2.32 -22.29
C GLU A 107 -20.16 -1.87 -22.56
N GLU A 108 -19.88 -0.57 -22.49
CA GLU A 108 -18.53 -0.02 -22.66
C GLU A 108 -17.58 -0.54 -21.58
N GLU A 109 -18.03 -0.55 -20.33
CA GLU A 109 -17.20 -1.00 -19.21
C GLU A 109 -16.95 -2.50 -19.26
N LEU A 110 -17.96 -3.31 -19.58
CA LEU A 110 -17.81 -4.75 -19.75
C LEU A 110 -16.85 -5.09 -20.90
N LYS A 111 -16.94 -4.38 -22.03
CA LYS A 111 -16.00 -4.52 -23.15
C LYS A 111 -14.58 -4.15 -22.73
N GLU A 112 -14.39 -3.08 -21.95
CA GLU A 112 -13.07 -2.68 -21.47
C GLU A 112 -12.48 -3.70 -20.47
N ARG A 113 -13.29 -4.22 -19.54
CA ARG A 113 -12.88 -5.32 -18.63
C ARG A 113 -12.45 -6.54 -19.45
N ASN A 114 -13.25 -6.96 -20.44
CA ASN A 114 -12.91 -8.07 -21.34
C ASN A 114 -11.61 -7.82 -22.14
N ARG A 115 -11.41 -6.60 -22.65
CA ARG A 115 -10.18 -6.20 -23.36
C ARG A 115 -8.95 -6.38 -22.47
N LEU A 116 -9.01 -5.88 -21.23
CA LEU A 116 -7.89 -5.99 -20.28
C LEU A 116 -7.64 -7.43 -19.86
N MET A 117 -8.70 -8.21 -19.60
CA MET A 117 -8.54 -9.62 -19.22
C MET A 117 -7.88 -10.43 -20.35
N LYS A 118 -8.30 -10.23 -21.61
CA LYS A 118 -7.66 -10.85 -22.78
C LYS A 118 -6.20 -10.41 -22.94
N PHE A 119 -5.93 -9.12 -22.78
CA PHE A 119 -4.56 -8.60 -22.80
C PHE A 119 -3.66 -9.27 -21.75
N PHE A 120 -4.12 -9.40 -20.51
CA PHE A 120 -3.32 -10.02 -19.45
C PHE A 120 -3.14 -11.53 -19.64
N ASP A 121 -4.09 -12.25 -20.25
CA ASP A 121 -3.91 -13.67 -20.60
C ASP A 121 -2.88 -13.84 -21.73
N GLU A 122 -2.97 -13.02 -22.78
CA GLU A 122 -2.12 -13.14 -23.97
C GLU A 122 -0.69 -12.57 -23.79
N LYS A 123 -0.53 -11.52 -22.99
CA LYS A 123 0.74 -10.77 -22.84
C LYS A 123 1.40 -11.05 -21.50
N GLU A 124 1.83 -12.30 -21.31
CA GLU A 124 2.43 -12.79 -20.06
C GLU A 124 3.55 -11.88 -19.51
N GLU A 125 4.53 -11.48 -20.32
CA GLU A 125 5.67 -10.70 -19.81
C GLU A 125 5.23 -9.30 -19.32
N ALA A 126 4.29 -8.65 -20.01
CA ALA A 126 3.72 -7.37 -19.59
C ALA A 126 2.88 -7.52 -18.30
N ARG A 127 2.08 -8.59 -18.22
CA ARG A 127 1.34 -8.97 -17.01
C ARG A 127 2.29 -9.15 -15.82
N LEU A 128 3.33 -9.96 -15.97
CA LEU A 128 4.29 -10.25 -14.91
C LEU A 128 5.03 -8.99 -14.46
N ASP A 129 5.47 -8.15 -15.39
CA ASP A 129 6.15 -6.91 -15.04
C ASP A 129 5.22 -5.98 -14.24
N LEU A 130 3.94 -5.88 -14.61
CA LEU A 130 2.93 -5.14 -13.85
C LEU A 130 2.68 -5.75 -12.47
N GLN A 131 2.41 -7.06 -12.39
CA GLN A 131 2.22 -7.78 -11.11
C GLN A 131 3.41 -7.60 -10.17
N MET A 132 4.65 -7.60 -10.69
CA MET A 132 5.83 -7.35 -9.88
C MET A 132 5.85 -5.93 -9.29
N ARG A 133 5.40 -4.90 -10.03
CA ARG A 133 5.29 -3.53 -9.49
C ARG A 133 4.14 -3.37 -8.51
N LEU A 134 3.03 -4.07 -8.76
CA LEU A 134 1.90 -4.11 -7.84
C LEU A 134 2.34 -4.76 -6.51
N HIS A 135 3.10 -5.85 -6.58
CA HIS A 135 3.63 -6.55 -5.41
C HIS A 135 4.58 -5.68 -4.55
N GLU A 136 5.28 -4.71 -5.14
CA GLU A 136 6.13 -3.76 -4.40
C GLU A 136 5.32 -2.91 -3.38
N MET A 137 4.00 -2.75 -3.58
CA MET A 137 3.12 -2.08 -2.60
C MET A 137 2.89 -2.95 -1.35
N GLY A 138 2.76 -4.26 -1.58
CA GLY A 138 2.46 -5.28 -0.58
C GLY A 138 0.99 -5.30 -0.14
N LYS A 139 0.71 -6.16 0.84
CA LYS A 139 -0.59 -6.29 1.50
C LYS A 139 -0.47 -5.97 2.99
N LEU A 140 -1.43 -5.24 3.54
CA LEU A 140 -1.61 -5.07 4.98
C LEU A 140 -2.51 -6.20 5.50
N ARG A 141 -2.11 -6.85 6.60
CA ARG A 141 -2.84 -8.04 7.10
C ARG A 141 -3.97 -7.71 8.07
N SER A 142 -3.85 -6.62 8.81
CA SER A 142 -4.66 -6.35 10.01
C SER A 142 -5.38 -5.00 10.01
N ILE A 143 -5.30 -4.25 8.90
CA ILE A 143 -6.01 -2.97 8.73
C ILE A 143 -6.34 -2.76 7.25
N SER A 144 -7.47 -2.10 6.97
CA SER A 144 -7.79 -1.61 5.62
C SER A 144 -7.01 -0.33 5.32
N VAL A 145 -6.52 -0.20 4.09
CA VAL A 145 -5.91 1.05 3.64
C VAL A 145 -6.99 2.12 3.49
N TYR A 146 -8.13 1.76 2.88
CA TYR A 146 -9.18 2.71 2.55
C TYR A 146 -9.94 3.23 3.78
N GLU A 147 -10.13 2.39 4.81
CA GLU A 147 -10.72 2.80 6.09
C GLU A 147 -10.00 4.03 6.68
N TYR A 148 -8.67 3.99 6.69
CA TYR A 148 -7.87 5.09 7.21
C TYR A 148 -7.82 6.29 6.26
N ILE A 149 -7.85 6.08 4.94
CA ILE A 149 -8.05 7.17 3.97
C ILE A 149 -9.38 7.89 4.25
N ASN A 150 -10.45 7.15 4.54
CA ASN A 150 -11.76 7.71 4.82
C ASN A 150 -11.79 8.50 6.14
N ARG A 151 -11.06 8.01 7.16
CA ARG A 151 -10.95 8.66 8.47
C ARG A 151 -10.05 9.90 8.50
N LEU A 152 -9.27 10.18 7.45
CA LEU A 152 -8.36 11.35 7.41
C LEU A 152 -9.06 12.68 7.69
N GLU A 153 -10.32 12.83 7.28
CA GLU A 153 -11.05 14.09 7.48
C GLU A 153 -11.37 14.36 8.96
N ALA A 154 -11.71 13.32 9.71
CA ALA A 154 -12.02 13.40 11.14
C ALA A 154 -10.76 13.56 12.01
N GLN A 155 -9.59 13.15 11.51
CA GLN A 155 -8.35 13.21 12.27
C GLN A 155 -7.82 14.65 12.37
N ALA A 156 -7.66 15.13 13.61
CA ALA A 156 -7.12 16.45 13.90
C ALA A 156 -5.59 16.41 13.95
N SER A 157 -4.94 17.42 13.34
CA SER A 157 -3.51 17.61 13.50
C SER A 157 -3.17 18.06 14.92
N GLN A 158 -2.09 17.51 15.47
CA GLN A 158 -1.59 17.87 16.81
C GLN A 158 -0.50 18.94 16.72
N SER A 159 -0.25 19.65 17.82
CA SER A 159 0.85 20.62 17.88
C SER A 159 2.21 19.92 17.92
N ASN A 160 3.12 20.33 17.03
CA ASN A 160 4.51 19.85 17.04
C ASN A 160 5.38 20.51 18.11
N LEU A 161 4.86 21.49 18.88
CA LEU A 161 5.65 22.29 19.81
C LEU A 161 6.36 21.44 20.87
N ILE A 162 5.67 20.47 21.46
CA ILE A 162 6.24 19.60 22.51
C ILE A 162 7.42 18.78 21.96
N HIS A 163 7.31 18.29 20.72
CA HIS A 163 8.38 17.56 20.06
C HIS A 163 9.61 18.44 19.86
N TYR A 164 9.43 19.67 19.35
CA TYR A 164 10.55 20.60 19.17
C TYR A 164 11.22 21.01 20.49
N LEU A 165 10.46 21.19 21.58
CA LEU A 165 11.03 21.52 22.88
C LEU A 165 11.85 20.36 23.45
N LEU A 166 11.36 19.13 23.31
CA LEU A 166 12.05 17.91 23.74
C LEU A 166 13.33 17.65 22.92
N ASP A 167 13.27 17.86 21.60
CA ASP A 167 14.44 17.74 20.72
C ASP A 167 15.47 18.82 21.02
N LEU A 168 15.03 20.07 21.24
CA LEU A 168 15.89 21.19 21.61
C LEU A 168 16.57 20.94 22.97
N GLY A 169 15.85 20.38 23.94
CA GLY A 169 16.41 20.01 25.24
C GLY A 169 17.51 18.95 25.13
N LEU A 170 17.30 17.94 24.29
CA LEU A 170 18.31 16.92 24.00
C LEU A 170 19.54 17.52 23.32
N LEU A 171 19.36 18.32 22.26
CA LEU A 171 20.45 18.98 21.53
C LEU A 171 21.23 19.96 22.42
N SER A 172 20.53 20.71 23.27
CA SER A 172 21.15 21.61 24.25
C SER A 172 21.98 20.85 25.28
N SER A 173 21.51 19.67 25.70
CA SER A 173 22.27 18.79 26.62
C SER A 173 23.54 18.25 25.97
N ILE A 174 23.49 17.88 24.68
CA ILE A 174 24.66 17.48 23.90
C ILE A 174 25.67 18.63 23.79
N ALA A 175 25.22 19.84 23.48
CA ALA A 175 26.09 21.02 23.43
C ALA A 175 26.71 21.32 24.80
N LEU A 176 25.96 21.13 25.89
CA LEU A 176 26.40 21.39 27.26
C LEU A 176 27.55 20.46 27.69
N VAL A 177 27.68 19.26 27.11
CA VAL A 177 28.80 18.36 27.41
C VAL A 177 30.16 19.01 27.14
N PHE A 178 30.24 19.89 26.13
CA PHE A 178 31.48 20.59 25.78
C PHE A 178 31.83 21.74 26.75
N VAL A 179 30.90 22.15 27.61
CA VAL A 179 31.10 23.22 28.60
C VAL A 179 31.16 22.66 30.02
N ILE A 180 30.19 21.82 30.40
CA ILE A 180 30.06 21.18 31.71
C ILE A 180 29.70 19.69 31.51
N PRO A 181 30.69 18.79 31.35
CA PRO A 181 30.46 17.40 30.97
C PRO A 181 29.49 16.64 31.88
N GLY A 182 29.59 16.83 33.22
CA GLY A 182 28.72 16.14 34.18
C GLY A 182 27.24 16.51 34.03
N LEU A 183 26.95 17.81 33.93
CA LEU A 183 25.57 18.31 33.76
C LEU A 183 25.02 17.98 32.37
N GLY A 184 25.84 18.12 31.32
CA GLY A 184 25.46 17.72 29.96
C GLY A 184 25.13 16.23 29.86
N GLY A 185 25.95 15.36 30.47
CA GLY A 185 25.70 13.92 30.52
C GLY A 185 24.39 13.56 31.21
N ILE A 186 24.12 14.13 32.39
CA ILE A 186 22.85 13.95 33.11
C ILE A 186 21.67 14.44 32.26
N GLY A 187 21.81 15.60 31.60
CA GLY A 187 20.80 16.16 30.70
C GLY A 187 20.48 15.23 29.53
N ILE A 188 21.50 14.65 28.87
CA ILE A 188 21.30 13.70 27.76
C ILE A 188 20.47 12.50 28.23
N PHE A 189 20.83 11.89 29.37
CA PHE A 189 20.07 10.75 29.90
C PHE A 189 18.63 11.13 30.24
N ALA A 190 18.42 12.26 30.92
CA ALA A 190 17.09 12.71 31.32
C ALA A 190 16.18 13.00 30.11
N PHE A 191 16.70 13.75 29.12
CA PHE A 191 15.94 14.06 27.90
C PHE A 191 15.76 12.83 27.02
N ALA A 192 16.75 11.94 26.89
CA ALA A 192 16.59 10.71 26.10
C ALA A 192 15.47 9.81 26.66
N ILE A 193 15.43 9.59 27.99
CA ILE A 193 14.36 8.81 28.64
C ILE A 193 13.00 9.49 28.42
N THR A 194 12.94 10.82 28.61
CA THR A 194 11.70 11.58 28.43
C THR A 194 11.20 11.53 26.99
N ASN A 195 12.10 11.66 26.00
CA ASN A 195 11.78 11.58 24.58
C ASN A 195 11.26 10.18 24.24
N ILE A 196 11.96 9.12 24.65
CA ILE A 196 11.51 7.74 24.41
C ILE A 196 10.12 7.48 25.02
N PHE A 197 9.88 7.90 26.26
CA PHE A 197 8.59 7.70 26.92
C PHE A 197 7.46 8.47 26.22
N HIS A 198 7.71 9.74 25.88
CA HIS A 198 6.74 10.57 25.17
C HIS A 198 6.48 10.06 23.75
N TYR A 199 7.52 9.62 23.05
CA TYR A 199 7.43 9.02 21.73
C TYR A 199 6.44 7.86 21.69
N TYR A 200 6.62 6.86 22.55
CA TYR A 200 5.74 5.69 22.57
C TYR A 200 4.30 6.04 22.96
N SER A 201 4.12 7.00 23.88
CA SER A 201 2.81 7.49 24.29
C SER A 201 2.02 8.15 23.14
N CYS A 202 2.72 8.87 22.26
CA CYS A 202 2.12 9.49 21.08
C CYS A 202 1.97 8.50 19.92
N LYS A 203 3.01 7.69 19.65
CA LYS A 203 3.04 6.73 18.55
C LYS A 203 1.89 5.74 18.61
N ALA A 204 1.58 5.20 19.79
CA ALA A 204 0.49 4.25 19.98
C ALA A 204 -0.89 4.79 19.49
N LYS A 205 -1.10 6.11 19.51
CA LYS A 205 -2.35 6.74 19.07
C LYS A 205 -2.46 6.91 17.56
N ILE A 206 -1.34 6.91 16.84
CA ILE A 206 -1.29 7.22 15.41
C ILE A 206 -0.61 6.13 14.57
N GLU A 207 -0.21 5.02 15.18
CA GLU A 207 0.56 3.94 14.57
C GLU A 207 -0.07 3.44 13.26
N ASN A 208 -1.37 3.17 13.27
CA ASN A 208 -2.06 2.70 12.07
C ASN A 208 -2.04 3.73 10.94
N TYR A 209 -2.12 5.04 11.25
CA TYR A 209 -1.97 6.07 10.22
C TYR A 209 -0.54 6.15 9.69
N ILE A 210 0.49 5.95 10.54
CA ILE A 210 1.89 5.87 10.08
C ILE A 210 2.05 4.67 9.12
N THR A 211 1.48 3.51 9.47
CA THR A 211 1.47 2.31 8.62
C THR A 211 0.77 2.58 7.29
N VAL A 212 -0.38 3.24 7.31
CA VAL A 212 -1.12 3.60 6.09
C VAL A 212 -0.36 4.62 5.26
N PHE A 213 0.21 5.68 5.84
CA PHE A 213 1.04 6.62 5.08
C PHE A 213 2.26 5.95 4.46
N SER A 214 2.88 5.02 5.17
CA SER A 214 3.96 4.18 4.65
C SER A 214 3.50 3.38 3.43
N TYR A 215 2.32 2.77 3.51
CA TYR A 215 1.69 2.09 2.39
C TYR A 215 1.40 3.05 1.22
N LEU A 216 0.86 4.24 1.48
CA LEU A 216 0.58 5.23 0.44
C LEU A 216 1.85 5.68 -0.29
N PHE A 217 3.00 5.77 0.38
CA PHE A 217 4.25 6.02 -0.33
C PHE A 217 4.67 4.87 -1.21
N ARG A 218 4.53 3.61 -0.76
CA ARG A 218 4.79 2.45 -1.61
C ARG A 218 3.85 2.42 -2.81
N LEU A 219 2.57 2.74 -2.62
CA LEU A 219 1.63 2.97 -3.74
C LEU A 219 2.18 4.00 -4.74
N LEU A 220 2.61 5.18 -4.27
CA LEU A 220 3.14 6.22 -5.15
C LEU A 220 4.47 5.83 -5.83
N ASP A 221 5.31 5.04 -5.16
CA ASP A 221 6.54 4.46 -5.73
C ASP A 221 6.21 3.41 -6.80
N SER A 222 5.35 2.45 -6.49
CA SER A 222 4.89 1.41 -7.41
C SER A 222 4.17 1.99 -8.62
N THR A 223 3.26 2.96 -8.42
CA THR A 223 2.60 3.66 -9.53
C THR A 223 3.62 4.32 -10.45
N LYS A 224 4.68 4.94 -9.90
CA LYS A 224 5.76 5.50 -10.72
C LYS A 224 6.51 4.40 -11.48
N SER A 225 6.82 3.28 -10.84
CA SER A 225 7.46 2.12 -11.48
C SER A 225 6.60 1.51 -12.59
N ILE A 226 5.26 1.51 -12.43
CA ILE A 226 4.29 1.08 -13.44
C ILE A 226 4.34 2.00 -14.65
N LEU A 227 4.41 3.32 -14.45
CA LEU A 227 4.55 4.27 -15.56
C LEU A 227 5.82 4.01 -16.39
N HIS A 228 6.90 3.53 -15.77
CA HIS A 228 8.15 3.21 -16.47
C HIS A 228 8.10 1.90 -17.27
N LEU A 229 7.03 1.11 -17.16
CA LEU A 229 6.84 -0.06 -18.03
C LEU A 229 6.41 0.35 -19.45
N ASP A 230 5.83 1.54 -19.61
CA ASP A 230 5.41 2.11 -20.90
C ASP A 230 4.58 1.13 -21.77
N ILE A 231 3.67 0.37 -21.14
CA ILE A 231 2.80 -0.60 -21.80
C ILE A 231 1.71 0.14 -22.60
N PRO A 232 1.70 0.09 -23.95
CA PRO A 232 0.78 0.89 -24.77
C PRO A 232 -0.71 0.59 -24.52
N GLU A 233 -1.05 -0.67 -24.26
CA GLU A 233 -2.42 -1.14 -24.02
C GLU A 233 -3.01 -0.60 -22.71
N LEU A 234 -2.17 -0.06 -21.83
CA LEU A 234 -2.54 0.55 -20.55
C LEU A 234 -2.45 2.08 -20.55
N SER A 235 -2.13 2.70 -21.69
CA SER A 235 -1.95 4.16 -21.86
C SER A 235 -3.09 4.99 -21.24
N ARG A 236 -4.35 4.61 -21.49
CA ARG A 236 -5.55 5.22 -20.89
C ARG A 236 -5.45 5.38 -19.36
N TYR A 237 -4.89 4.39 -18.67
CA TYR A 237 -4.74 4.35 -17.22
C TYR A 237 -3.48 5.08 -16.79
N THR A 238 -2.35 4.82 -17.45
CA THR A 238 -1.04 5.38 -17.09
C THR A 238 -0.95 6.88 -17.35
N ASP A 239 -1.64 7.41 -18.36
CA ASP A 239 -1.62 8.84 -18.67
C ASP A 239 -2.27 9.67 -17.55
N ARG A 240 -3.39 9.18 -17.03
CA ARG A 240 -4.05 9.80 -15.87
C ARG A 240 -3.18 9.72 -14.61
N LEU A 241 -2.57 8.56 -14.36
CA LEU A 241 -1.66 8.36 -13.22
C LEU A 241 -0.43 9.28 -13.29
N ARG A 242 0.09 9.56 -14.49
CA ARG A 242 1.22 10.46 -14.70
C ARG A 242 0.91 11.88 -14.24
N GLU A 243 -0.30 12.38 -14.52
CA GLU A 243 -0.74 13.69 -14.03
C GLU A 243 -0.99 13.67 -12.51
N ASP A 244 -1.66 12.64 -12.00
CA ASP A 244 -1.97 12.52 -10.58
C ASP A 244 -0.71 12.44 -9.70
N LEU A 245 0.36 11.78 -10.15
CA LEU A 245 1.62 11.69 -9.41
C LEU A 245 2.33 13.04 -9.22
N LYS A 246 2.11 14.03 -10.09
CA LYS A 246 2.78 15.35 -9.99
C LYS A 246 2.45 16.03 -8.67
N TYR A 247 1.22 15.85 -8.15
CA TYR A 247 0.77 16.41 -6.88
C TYR A 247 1.59 15.91 -5.68
N PHE A 248 2.09 14.67 -5.73
CA PHE A 248 2.75 14.01 -4.59
C PHE A 248 4.28 14.15 -4.57
N SER A 249 4.88 14.73 -5.60
CA SER A 249 6.33 14.88 -5.75
C SER A 249 7.01 15.58 -4.55
N LYS A 250 6.35 16.60 -3.97
CA LYS A 250 6.90 17.38 -2.85
C LYS A 250 6.84 16.63 -1.52
N ILE A 251 5.72 15.96 -1.21
CA ILE A 251 5.53 15.29 0.09
C ILE A 251 6.43 14.06 0.24
N LYS A 252 6.81 13.43 -0.88
CA LYS A 252 7.70 12.28 -0.92
C LYS A 252 9.11 12.59 -0.42
N ARG A 253 9.54 13.86 -0.43
CA ARG A 253 10.81 14.26 0.20
C ARG A 253 10.74 14.02 1.71
N GLY A 254 11.63 13.17 2.21
CA GLY A 254 11.68 12.78 3.61
C GLY A 254 10.66 11.70 4.00
N SER A 255 9.96 11.05 3.06
CA SER A 255 9.07 9.93 3.40
C SER A 255 9.80 8.72 3.98
N PHE A 256 11.09 8.56 3.66
CA PHE A 256 11.98 7.56 4.26
C PHE A 256 12.08 7.67 5.80
N ILE A 257 11.70 8.83 6.36
CA ILE A 257 11.68 9.05 7.80
C ILE A 257 10.52 8.30 8.46
N LEU A 258 9.43 7.95 7.75
CA LEU A 258 8.28 7.26 8.36
C LEU A 258 8.35 5.74 8.30
N ALA A 259 8.89 5.20 7.22
CA ALA A 259 8.67 3.80 6.86
C ALA A 259 9.99 3.09 6.58
N PRO A 260 10.15 1.85 7.06
CA PRO A 260 11.08 0.92 6.46
C PRO A 260 10.76 0.76 4.97
N LYS A 261 11.77 0.85 4.10
CA LYS A 261 11.55 0.73 2.64
C LYS A 261 11.24 -0.71 2.20
N SER A 262 11.46 -1.70 3.06
CA SER A 262 11.23 -3.12 2.76
C SER A 262 10.69 -3.86 3.97
N ALA A 263 9.77 -4.80 3.74
CA ALA A 263 9.24 -5.71 4.76
C ALA A 263 10.32 -6.60 5.42
N ASN A 264 11.51 -6.72 4.82
CA ASN A 264 12.60 -7.60 5.29
C ASN A 264 13.60 -6.93 6.25
N GLY A 265 13.34 -5.69 6.71
CA GLY A 265 14.17 -4.98 7.68
C GLY A 265 15.57 -4.62 7.18
N ASN A 266 15.83 -3.34 6.89
CA ASN A 266 17.19 -2.86 6.63
C ASN A 266 17.84 -2.36 7.92
N ILE A 267 19.16 -2.52 8.05
CA ILE A 267 19.93 -1.97 9.18
C ILE A 267 19.74 -0.45 9.31
N LEU A 268 19.61 0.25 8.17
CA LEU A 268 19.30 1.67 8.16
C LEU A 268 17.95 1.97 8.83
N ASP A 269 16.96 1.10 8.68
CA ASP A 269 15.64 1.26 9.29
C ASP A 269 15.74 1.12 10.82
N SER A 270 16.54 0.16 11.31
CA SER A 270 16.82 0.01 12.75
C SER A 270 17.54 1.22 13.33
N ILE A 271 18.50 1.81 12.60
CA ILE A 271 19.17 3.04 13.03
C ILE A 271 18.17 4.20 13.07
N LEU A 272 17.35 4.34 12.02
CA LEU A 272 16.32 5.38 11.95
C LEU A 272 15.29 5.25 13.07
N ASP A 273 14.97 4.05 13.54
CA ASP A 273 14.08 3.85 14.68
C ASP A 273 14.59 4.51 15.95
N TYR A 274 15.90 4.44 16.25
CA TYR A 274 16.47 5.17 17.37
C TYR A 274 16.38 6.69 17.18
N PHE A 275 16.62 7.19 15.96
CA PHE A 275 16.45 8.62 15.67
C PHE A 275 15.00 9.07 15.81
N ARG A 276 14.02 8.25 15.40
CA ARG A 276 12.58 8.52 15.60
C ARG A 276 12.24 8.61 17.09
N MET A 277 12.73 7.68 17.89
CA MET A 277 12.50 7.65 19.35
C MET A 277 13.14 8.84 20.07
N LEU A 278 14.34 9.25 19.64
CA LEU A 278 15.08 10.34 20.29
C LEU A 278 14.68 11.74 19.81
N PHE A 279 14.28 11.89 18.54
CA PHE A 279 14.04 13.19 17.90
C PHE A 279 12.64 13.33 17.27
N HIS A 280 11.71 12.40 17.54
CA HIS A 280 10.30 12.46 17.11
C HIS A 280 10.04 12.76 15.63
N LEU A 281 11.01 12.44 14.74
CA LEU A 281 11.01 12.92 13.36
C LEU A 281 9.79 12.46 12.56
N ASP A 282 9.33 11.24 12.81
CA ASP A 282 8.13 10.64 12.24
C ASP A 282 6.84 11.28 12.79
N LEU A 283 6.76 11.57 14.10
CA LEU A 283 5.63 12.27 14.71
C LEU A 283 5.48 13.71 14.18
N ILE A 284 6.60 14.42 14.03
CA ILE A 284 6.62 15.77 13.46
C ILE A 284 6.15 15.73 12.00
N LYS A 285 6.67 14.77 11.24
CA LYS A 285 6.34 14.60 9.82
C LYS A 285 4.89 14.14 9.63
N TYR A 286 4.35 13.33 10.53
CA TYR A 286 2.98 12.83 10.49
C TYR A 286 1.96 13.95 10.29
N ASN A 287 2.04 15.07 11.04
CA ASN A 287 1.10 16.18 10.89
C ASN A 287 1.16 16.83 9.49
N SER A 288 2.36 16.96 8.91
CA SER A 288 2.53 17.44 7.54
C SER A 288 1.88 16.49 6.53
N MET A 289 1.99 15.18 6.75
CA MET A 289 1.43 14.17 5.87
C MET A 289 -0.08 14.05 5.98
N LEU A 290 -0.62 14.08 7.20
CA LEU A 290 -2.04 14.10 7.46
C LEU A 290 -2.72 15.23 6.69
N ASN A 291 -2.23 16.46 6.87
CA ASN A 291 -2.76 17.62 6.17
C ASN A 291 -2.60 17.51 4.65
N PHE A 292 -1.49 16.96 4.17
CA PHE A 292 -1.24 16.78 2.75
C PHE A 292 -2.19 15.76 2.12
N PHE A 293 -2.34 14.57 2.69
CA PHE A 293 -3.22 13.52 2.16
C PHE A 293 -4.69 13.91 2.29
N LYS A 294 -5.09 14.58 3.38
CA LYS A 294 -6.42 15.17 3.53
C LYS A 294 -6.74 16.15 2.41
N LYS A 295 -5.83 17.08 2.10
CA LYS A 295 -6.02 18.06 1.01
C LYS A 295 -6.09 17.42 -0.38
N ASN A 296 -5.33 16.35 -0.61
CA ASN A 296 -5.21 15.69 -1.92
C ASN A 296 -6.02 14.39 -2.01
N ARG A 297 -6.99 14.16 -1.12
CA ARG A 297 -7.78 12.92 -1.03
C ARG A 297 -8.42 12.53 -2.36
N LYS A 298 -9.00 13.49 -3.09
CA LYS A 298 -9.61 13.22 -4.41
C LYS A 298 -8.61 12.68 -5.44
N VAL A 299 -7.37 13.17 -5.42
CA VAL A 299 -6.31 12.69 -6.32
C VAL A 299 -5.84 11.31 -5.86
N LEU A 300 -5.71 11.10 -4.55
CA LEU A 300 -5.35 9.82 -3.97
C LEU A 300 -6.36 8.72 -4.34
N ASN A 301 -7.66 9.00 -4.25
CA ASN A 301 -8.72 8.06 -4.60
C ASN A 301 -8.65 7.65 -6.08
N ARG A 302 -8.31 8.57 -6.99
CA ARG A 302 -8.12 8.21 -8.41
C ARG A 302 -6.96 7.26 -8.62
N ILE A 303 -5.83 7.47 -7.92
CA ILE A 303 -4.69 6.55 -7.97
C ILE A 303 -5.10 5.19 -7.41
N TYR A 304 -5.78 5.18 -6.26
CA TYR A 304 -6.31 3.98 -5.62
C TYR A 304 -7.19 3.18 -6.57
N GLU A 305 -8.20 3.82 -7.17
CA GLU A 305 -9.15 3.21 -8.10
C GLU A 305 -8.48 2.68 -9.36
N ASN A 306 -7.57 3.44 -9.98
CA ASN A 306 -6.89 3.00 -11.19
C ASN A 306 -6.01 1.77 -10.92
N ILE A 307 -5.25 1.78 -9.82
CA ILE A 307 -4.36 0.69 -9.45
C ILE A 307 -5.16 -0.54 -9.03
N GLY A 308 -6.20 -0.35 -8.21
CA GLY A 308 -7.12 -1.42 -7.81
C GLY A 308 -7.77 -2.07 -9.02
N TYR A 309 -8.29 -1.27 -9.96
CA TYR A 309 -8.89 -1.77 -11.19
C TYR A 309 -7.94 -2.63 -12.01
N LEU A 310 -6.70 -2.17 -12.25
CA LEU A 310 -5.72 -2.95 -13.00
C LEU A 310 -5.36 -4.27 -12.30
N ASP A 311 -5.14 -4.25 -10.99
CA ASP A 311 -4.83 -5.45 -10.18
C ASP A 311 -6.01 -6.45 -10.20
N SER A 312 -7.24 -5.95 -10.03
CA SER A 312 -8.46 -6.78 -10.10
C SER A 312 -8.71 -7.36 -11.49
N MET A 313 -8.38 -6.65 -12.58
CA MET A 313 -8.49 -7.22 -13.93
C MET A 313 -7.50 -8.35 -14.18
N ILE A 314 -6.30 -8.29 -13.58
CA ILE A 314 -5.34 -9.41 -13.61
C ILE A 314 -5.91 -10.61 -12.83
N ALA A 315 -6.47 -10.38 -11.65
CA ALA A 315 -7.09 -11.42 -10.84
C ALA A 315 -8.25 -12.10 -11.57
N ALA A 316 -9.16 -11.32 -12.16
CA ALA A 316 -10.28 -11.83 -12.95
C ALA A 316 -9.82 -12.63 -14.19
N ALA A 317 -8.76 -12.19 -14.85
CA ALA A 317 -8.17 -12.92 -15.97
C ALA A 317 -7.53 -14.25 -15.53
N SER A 318 -6.83 -14.27 -14.38
CA SER A 318 -6.31 -15.51 -13.78
C SER A 318 -7.45 -16.47 -13.45
N PHE A 319 -8.53 -15.98 -12.84
CA PHE A 319 -9.68 -16.81 -12.49
C PHE A 319 -10.37 -17.41 -13.72
N ARG A 320 -10.50 -16.65 -14.83
CA ARG A 320 -10.98 -17.20 -16.11
C ARG A 320 -10.11 -18.34 -16.65
N LYS A 321 -8.82 -18.32 -16.35
CA LYS A 321 -7.88 -19.39 -16.74
C LYS A 321 -8.02 -20.63 -15.87
N GLN A 322 -8.39 -20.45 -14.59
CA GLN A 322 -8.57 -21.49 -13.59
C GLN A 322 -9.85 -22.31 -13.85
N ILE A 323 -10.96 -21.66 -14.20
CA ILE A 323 -12.26 -22.31 -14.36
C ILE A 323 -12.42 -22.97 -15.74
N ALA A 324 -13.16 -24.08 -15.77
CA ALA A 324 -13.38 -24.86 -16.99
C ALA A 324 -14.27 -24.15 -18.04
N TYR A 325 -15.19 -23.30 -17.57
CA TYR A 325 -16.14 -22.61 -18.41
C TYR A 325 -16.48 -21.23 -17.84
N TYR A 326 -16.63 -20.26 -18.74
CA TYR A 326 -17.17 -18.94 -18.46
C TYR A 326 -17.87 -18.42 -19.72
N CYS A 327 -18.71 -17.39 -19.56
CA CYS A 327 -19.28 -16.66 -20.67
C CYS A 327 -18.91 -15.18 -20.60
N GLU A 328 -18.96 -14.48 -21.74
CA GLU A 328 -18.89 -13.03 -21.79
C GLU A 328 -20.34 -12.51 -21.91
N PRO A 329 -20.81 -11.65 -20.98
CA PRO A 329 -22.20 -11.21 -21.00
C PRO A 329 -22.48 -10.30 -22.19
N GLU A 330 -23.57 -10.58 -22.91
CA GLU A 330 -24.13 -9.71 -23.95
C GLU A 330 -25.37 -9.00 -23.39
N LEU A 331 -25.28 -7.67 -23.25
CA LEU A 331 -26.39 -6.90 -22.67
C LEU A 331 -27.43 -6.56 -23.74
N THR A 332 -28.67 -6.96 -23.50
CA THR A 332 -29.82 -6.60 -24.33
C THR A 332 -30.80 -5.74 -23.54
N ARG A 333 -31.34 -4.67 -24.15
CA ARG A 333 -32.42 -3.89 -23.53
C ARG A 333 -33.75 -4.64 -23.64
N SER A 334 -34.39 -4.89 -22.52
CA SER A 334 -35.72 -5.51 -22.43
C SER A 334 -36.58 -4.83 -21.37
N GLU A 335 -37.90 -5.03 -21.44
CA GLU A 335 -38.84 -4.53 -20.43
C GLU A 335 -38.74 -5.28 -19.09
N LYS A 336 -38.20 -6.51 -19.10
CA LYS A 336 -38.02 -7.35 -17.91
C LYS A 336 -36.62 -7.98 -17.89
N PRO A 337 -35.99 -8.13 -16.70
CA PRO A 337 -34.74 -8.87 -16.58
C PRO A 337 -34.95 -10.32 -17.04
N PHE A 338 -34.05 -10.83 -17.87
CA PHE A 338 -34.03 -12.24 -18.28
C PHE A 338 -32.59 -12.72 -18.40
N LEU A 339 -32.37 -14.02 -18.22
CA LEU A 339 -31.11 -14.69 -18.47
C LEU A 339 -31.39 -15.82 -19.46
N SER A 340 -30.80 -15.76 -20.64
CA SER A 340 -30.82 -16.84 -21.63
C SER A 340 -29.43 -17.45 -21.71
N ALA A 341 -29.31 -18.71 -21.28
CA ALA A 341 -28.08 -19.48 -21.36
C ALA A 341 -27.91 -20.15 -22.72
#